data_AF-A0AA41VTM2-F1
#
_entry.id   AF-A0AA41VTM2-F1
#
_cell.length_a   1.000
_cell.length_b   1.000
_cell.length_c   1.000
_cell.angle_alpha   90.00
_cell.angle_beta   90.00
_cell.angle_gamma   90.00
#
_symmetry.space_group_name_H-M   'P 1'
#
loop_
_entity.id
_entity.type
_entity.pdbx_description
1 polymer ?
#
loop_
_entity_poly.entity_id
_entity_poly.type
_entity_poly.pdbx_seq_one_letter_code
_entity_poly.pdbx_strand_id
1 'polypeptide(L)'
;MGVRNLLGGAPKSKHLQRKIGTPYKLPPALDSTSEPPSVFDGTTRLYISYMCPYAQRVWIARNCKVPALEHNNEVIGESLDLIKYIDTNFEGPALLPNDPAKREFAEELLSYTSDFMSGVIDSIKGDTDVGAPFDYLEAALSKFSDGPFFLGEFSLVDIAYAPHIERYQPLLLDLKNYNIDITTGRPKLASWIEELNKIPGYAQTKRDPAELVASLKKRILGM
;
A
#
# COMPACT_ATOMS: atom_id res chain seq x y z
N MET A 1 -25.47 -14.36 17.67
CA MET A 1 -24.65 -13.17 17.30
C MET A 1 -23.29 -13.70 16.86
N GLY A 2 -22.87 -13.56 15.61
CA GLY A 2 -21.55 -14.07 15.19
C GLY A 2 -20.46 -13.11 15.66
N VAL A 3 -19.45 -13.60 16.37
CA VAL A 3 -18.25 -12.80 16.64
C VAL A 3 -17.10 -13.34 15.83
N ARG A 4 -16.43 -12.42 15.14
CA ARG A 4 -15.27 -12.70 14.32
C ARG A 4 -14.07 -11.96 14.91
N ASN A 5 -12.98 -12.69 15.17
CA ASN A 5 -11.65 -12.08 15.29
C ASN A 5 -11.30 -11.44 13.94
N LEU A 6 -11.21 -10.11 13.85
CA LEU A 6 -10.57 -9.47 12.70
C LEU A 6 -9.09 -9.36 13.03
N LEU A 7 -8.33 -10.34 12.56
CA LEU A 7 -6.87 -10.42 12.70
C LEU A 7 -6.50 -11.04 14.06
N GLY A 8 -5.73 -12.13 14.06
CA GLY A 8 -4.97 -12.44 15.27
C GLY A 8 -3.84 -11.40 15.39
N GLY A 9 -3.72 -10.76 16.56
CA GLY A 9 -2.56 -9.96 16.95
C GLY A 9 -2.82 -8.46 17.12
N ALA A 10 -2.29 -7.90 18.21
CA ALA A 10 -2.31 -6.49 18.61
C ALA A 10 -1.52 -5.58 17.62
N PRO A 11 -1.54 -4.23 17.78
CA PRO A 11 -1.21 -3.31 16.70
C PRO A 11 0.30 -3.17 16.46
N LYS A 12 0.64 -2.99 15.17
CA LYS A 12 1.95 -2.81 14.52
C LYS A 12 2.52 -4.10 13.89
N SER A 13 2.90 -3.96 12.62
CA SER A 13 3.56 -4.91 11.72
C SER A 13 2.66 -5.82 10.87
N LYS A 14 2.54 -5.42 9.60
CA LYS A 14 2.83 -6.19 8.36
C LYS A 14 2.32 -7.64 8.32
N HIS A 15 1.42 -7.87 7.36
CA HIS A 15 0.98 -9.18 6.86
C HIS A 15 -0.01 -9.98 7.72
N LEU A 16 -1.29 -9.61 7.65
CA LEU A 16 -2.35 -10.62 7.76
C LEU A 16 -3.32 -10.48 6.59
N GLN A 17 -2.87 -11.00 5.46
CA GLN A 17 -3.66 -11.20 4.25
C GLN A 17 -4.88 -12.07 4.56
N ARG A 18 -6.00 -11.79 3.89
CA ARG A 18 -6.97 -12.85 3.63
C ARG A 18 -7.63 -12.64 2.28
N LYS A 19 -7.30 -13.55 1.35
CA LYS A 19 -7.95 -13.76 0.06
C LYS A 19 -9.47 -13.73 0.26
N ILE A 20 -10.16 -12.85 -0.45
CA ILE A 20 -11.59 -13.02 -0.68
C ILE A 20 -11.67 -14.10 -1.80
N GLY A 21 -12.63 -15.02 -1.76
CA GLY A 21 -12.78 -16.07 -2.80
C GLY A 21 -12.45 -17.52 -2.46
N THR A 22 -11.55 -17.83 -1.51
CA THR A 22 -11.58 -19.18 -0.91
C THR A 22 -12.99 -19.43 -0.37
N PRO A 23 -13.63 -20.61 -0.61
CA PRO A 23 -15.00 -20.86 -0.19
C PRO A 23 -15.16 -20.40 1.25
N TYR A 24 -16.02 -19.40 1.42
CA TYR A 24 -16.10 -18.62 2.63
C TYR A 24 -16.62 -19.55 3.74
N LYS A 25 -15.72 -20.20 4.48
CA LYS A 25 -16.10 -20.96 5.66
C LYS A 25 -16.47 -19.92 6.71
N LEU A 26 -17.73 -19.50 6.66
CA LEU A 26 -18.32 -18.60 7.63
C LEU A 26 -18.07 -19.21 9.01
N PRO A 27 -17.41 -18.51 9.94
CA PRO A 27 -17.34 -19.00 11.30
C PRO A 27 -18.76 -19.23 11.83
N PRO A 28 -18.97 -20.26 12.66
CA PRO A 28 -20.27 -20.51 13.26
C PRO A 28 -20.75 -19.25 13.98
N ALA A 29 -22.05 -18.96 13.85
CA ALA A 29 -22.65 -17.88 14.62
C ALA A 29 -22.55 -18.23 16.11
N LEU A 30 -22.14 -17.29 16.96
CA LEU A 30 -22.18 -17.52 18.40
C LEU A 30 -23.64 -17.51 18.86
N ASP A 31 -23.94 -18.38 19.81
CA ASP A 31 -25.21 -18.49 20.50
C ASP A 31 -25.05 -18.11 21.98
N SER A 32 -26.08 -18.34 22.79
CA SER A 32 -26.07 -18.02 24.22
C SER A 32 -25.14 -18.92 25.05
N THR A 33 -24.62 -20.01 24.48
CA THR A 33 -23.72 -20.96 25.15
C THR A 33 -22.26 -20.75 24.78
N SER A 34 -22.00 -19.86 23.82
CA SER A 34 -20.67 -19.56 23.32
C SER A 34 -19.87 -18.74 24.32
N GLU A 35 -18.57 -19.02 24.42
CA GLU A 35 -17.66 -18.18 25.21
C GLU A 35 -17.59 -16.77 24.62
N PRO A 36 -17.64 -15.73 25.48
CA PRO A 36 -17.51 -14.37 25.00
C PRO A 36 -16.07 -14.14 24.49
N PRO A 37 -15.91 -13.55 23.31
CA PRO A 37 -14.60 -13.20 22.80
C PRO A 37 -13.99 -12.08 23.64
N SER A 38 -12.66 -12.07 23.73
CA SER A 38 -11.91 -11.00 24.38
C SER A 38 -12.26 -9.65 23.76
N VAL A 39 -12.47 -8.63 24.61
CA VAL A 39 -12.81 -7.28 24.19
C VAL A 39 -11.66 -6.35 24.55
N PHE A 40 -11.33 -5.42 23.66
CA PHE A 40 -10.24 -4.43 23.82
C PHE A 40 -8.83 -5.01 23.99
N ASP A 41 -8.56 -6.15 23.35
CA ASP A 41 -7.26 -6.83 23.32
C ASP A 41 -6.34 -6.40 22.13
N GLY A 42 -6.70 -5.33 21.42
CA GLY A 42 -6.00 -4.86 20.23
C GLY A 42 -6.39 -5.57 18.93
N THR A 43 -7.19 -6.63 18.98
CA THR A 43 -7.75 -7.28 17.80
C THR A 43 -8.99 -6.51 17.31
N THR A 44 -9.00 -6.12 16.04
CA THR A 44 -10.18 -5.48 15.45
C THR A 44 -11.29 -6.56 15.40
N ARG A 45 -12.57 -6.26 15.64
CA ARG A 45 -13.67 -7.24 15.45
C ARG A 45 -14.88 -6.60 14.76
N LEU A 46 -15.45 -7.27 13.76
CA LEU A 46 -16.72 -6.86 13.15
C LEU A 46 -17.79 -7.84 13.64
N TYR A 47 -18.58 -7.37 14.60
CA TYR A 47 -19.70 -8.10 15.18
C TYR A 47 -20.89 -8.00 14.23
N ILE A 48 -21.35 -9.14 13.70
CA ILE A 48 -22.45 -9.18 12.73
C ILE A 48 -23.47 -10.26 13.07
N SER A 49 -24.66 -10.09 12.51
CA SER A 49 -25.53 -11.22 12.18
C SER A 49 -25.48 -11.39 10.68
N TYR A 50 -25.30 -12.62 10.20
CA TYR A 50 -25.30 -12.92 8.76
C TYR A 50 -26.62 -12.55 8.09
N MET A 51 -27.71 -12.50 8.85
CA MET A 51 -29.04 -12.13 8.38
C MET A 51 -29.36 -10.64 8.55
N CYS A 52 -28.46 -9.84 9.15
CA CYS A 52 -28.74 -8.42 9.39
C CYS A 52 -28.40 -7.58 8.16
N PRO A 53 -29.39 -6.91 7.53
CA PRO A 53 -29.15 -6.09 6.33
C PRO A 53 -28.28 -4.86 6.63
N TYR A 54 -28.28 -4.36 7.87
CA TYR A 54 -27.42 -3.24 8.27
C TYR A 54 -25.96 -3.67 8.42
N ALA A 55 -25.71 -4.82 9.05
CA ALA A 55 -24.38 -5.39 9.19
C ALA A 55 -23.79 -5.80 7.82
N GLN A 56 -24.66 -6.25 6.90
CA GLN A 56 -24.28 -6.57 5.53
C GLN A 56 -23.68 -5.35 4.80
N ARG A 57 -24.16 -4.13 5.03
CA ARG A 57 -23.58 -2.90 4.43
C ARG A 57 -22.11 -2.73 4.80
N VAL A 58 -21.80 -2.88 6.10
CA VAL A 58 -20.42 -2.75 6.61
C VAL A 58 -19.55 -3.91 6.10
N TRP A 59 -20.13 -5.10 5.97
CA TRP A 59 -19.44 -6.26 5.41
C TRP A 59 -19.13 -6.08 3.91
N ILE A 60 -20.07 -5.56 3.11
CA ILE A 60 -19.87 -5.21 1.70
C ILE A 60 -18.81 -4.11 1.58
N ALA A 61 -18.95 -3.02 2.33
CA ALA A 61 -17.98 -1.91 2.29
C ALA A 61 -16.56 -2.36 2.64
N ARG A 62 -16.42 -3.31 3.58
CA ARG A 62 -15.12 -3.93 3.89
C ARG A 62 -14.56 -4.72 2.71
N ASN A 63 -15.40 -5.44 1.95
CA ASN A 63 -14.96 -6.30 0.86
C ASN A 63 -14.85 -5.58 -0.49
N CYS A 64 -15.47 -4.41 -0.65
CA CYS A 64 -15.49 -3.63 -1.89
C CYS A 64 -14.67 -2.33 -1.79
N LYS A 65 -13.64 -2.30 -0.92
CA LYS A 65 -12.62 -1.26 -0.98
C LYS A 65 -11.82 -1.39 -2.28
N VAL A 66 -11.36 -0.26 -2.82
CA VAL A 66 -10.58 -0.24 -4.06
C VAL A 66 -9.08 -0.16 -3.79
N PRO A 67 -8.23 -0.77 -4.65
CA PRO A 67 -8.62 -1.64 -5.77
C PRO A 67 -9.12 -3.02 -5.31
N ALA A 68 -9.99 -3.64 -6.13
CA ALA A 68 -10.42 -5.02 -6.01
C ALA A 68 -10.48 -5.67 -7.41
N LEU A 69 -10.09 -6.95 -7.53
CA LEU A 69 -10.10 -7.74 -8.76
C LEU A 69 -10.96 -8.97 -8.59
N GLU A 70 -11.86 -9.27 -9.52
CA GLU A 70 -12.56 -10.54 -9.57
C GLU A 70 -11.93 -11.45 -10.64
N HIS A 71 -11.44 -12.61 -10.25
CA HIS A 71 -10.86 -13.62 -11.15
C HIS A 71 -11.06 -15.02 -10.56
N ASN A 72 -11.41 -16.01 -11.39
CA ASN A 72 -11.63 -17.41 -10.96
C ASN A 72 -12.67 -17.57 -9.82
N ASN A 73 -13.76 -16.80 -9.86
CA ASN A 73 -14.79 -16.73 -8.80
C ASN A 73 -14.25 -16.27 -7.44
N GLU A 74 -13.06 -15.67 -7.42
CA GLU A 74 -12.46 -15.03 -6.26
C GLU A 74 -12.43 -13.52 -6.46
N VAL A 75 -12.83 -12.75 -5.45
CA VAL A 75 -12.54 -11.31 -5.41
C VAL A 75 -11.26 -11.14 -4.62
N ILE A 76 -10.32 -10.30 -5.02
CA ILE A 76 -9.08 -10.05 -4.28
C ILE A 76 -9.04 -8.55 -4.03
N GLY A 77 -8.80 -8.15 -2.78
CA GLY A 77 -8.59 -6.75 -2.40
C GLY A 77 -7.16 -6.54 -1.92
N GLU A 78 -6.85 -5.29 -1.54
CA GLU A 78 -5.51 -4.83 -1.14
C GLU A 78 -4.54 -4.73 -2.34
N SER A 79 -4.01 -3.53 -2.58
CA SER A 79 -3.22 -3.25 -3.79
C SER A 79 -1.95 -4.11 -3.89
N LEU A 80 -1.25 -4.35 -2.78
CA LEU A 80 -0.02 -5.15 -2.77
C LEU A 80 -0.28 -6.64 -3.06
N ASP A 81 -1.38 -7.18 -2.52
CA ASP A 81 -1.78 -8.56 -2.79
C ASP A 81 -2.20 -8.71 -4.25
N LEU A 82 -2.88 -7.69 -4.81
CA LEU A 82 -3.31 -7.67 -6.20
C LEU A 82 -2.13 -7.65 -7.18
N ILE A 83 -1.14 -6.79 -6.98
CA ILE A 83 0.01 -6.75 -7.91
C ILE A 83 0.82 -8.05 -7.87
N LYS A 84 0.95 -8.69 -6.69
CA LYS A 84 1.56 -10.03 -6.55
C LYS A 84 0.73 -11.11 -7.24
N TYR A 85 -0.60 -11.05 -7.09
CA TYR A 85 -1.51 -11.99 -7.75
C TYR A 85 -1.43 -11.88 -9.28
N ILE A 86 -1.43 -10.65 -9.81
CA ILE A 86 -1.32 -10.41 -11.26
C ILE A 86 -0.01 -10.97 -11.80
N ASP A 87 1.12 -10.66 -11.15
CA ASP A 87 2.45 -11.16 -11.54
C ASP A 87 2.53 -12.70 -11.55
N THR A 88 1.83 -13.37 -10.62
CA THR A 88 1.87 -14.84 -10.51
C THR A 88 0.89 -15.56 -11.45
N ASN A 89 -0.23 -14.94 -11.82
CA ASN A 89 -1.36 -15.65 -12.45
C ASN A 89 -1.67 -15.21 -13.90
N PHE A 90 -1.03 -14.15 -14.39
CA PHE A 90 -1.22 -13.66 -15.75
C PHE A 90 0.09 -13.75 -16.54
N GLU A 91 -0.03 -13.93 -17.86
CA GLU A 91 1.12 -13.92 -18.74
C GLU A 91 1.73 -12.51 -18.84
N GLY A 92 3.06 -12.44 -18.97
CA GLY A 92 3.79 -11.19 -19.11
C GLY A 92 5.22 -11.30 -18.60
N PRO A 93 6.02 -10.23 -18.73
CA PRO A 93 7.31 -10.15 -18.06
C PRO A 93 7.13 -10.25 -16.55
N ALA A 94 7.96 -11.07 -15.90
CA ALA A 94 7.96 -11.17 -14.44
C ALA A 94 8.35 -9.83 -13.79
N LEU A 95 7.62 -9.44 -12.75
CA LEU A 95 7.82 -8.21 -11.98
C LEU A 95 8.49 -8.47 -10.63
N LEU A 96 8.89 -9.72 -10.36
CA LEU A 96 9.77 -10.07 -9.26
C LEU A 96 10.94 -10.94 -9.76
N PRO A 97 12.18 -10.59 -9.40
CA PRO A 97 13.35 -11.39 -9.75
C PRO A 97 13.32 -12.76 -9.08
N ASN A 98 14.03 -13.73 -9.66
CA ASN A 98 14.26 -15.04 -9.06
C ASN A 98 15.36 -15.04 -7.99
N ASP A 99 16.23 -14.03 -8.00
CA ASP A 99 17.32 -13.90 -7.04
C ASP A 99 16.79 -13.83 -5.59
N PRO A 100 17.23 -14.72 -4.68
CA PRO A 100 16.73 -14.77 -3.32
C PRO A 100 16.96 -13.47 -2.52
N ALA A 101 18.10 -12.80 -2.70
CA ALA A 101 18.42 -11.58 -1.96
C ALA A 101 17.56 -10.40 -2.42
N LYS A 102 17.29 -10.31 -3.74
CA LYS A 102 16.33 -9.33 -4.28
C LYS A 102 14.91 -9.61 -3.80
N ARG A 103 14.49 -10.87 -3.68
CA ARG A 103 13.17 -11.23 -3.13
C ARG A 103 13.02 -10.86 -1.66
N GLU A 104 14.02 -11.14 -0.85
CA GLU A 104 14.03 -10.75 0.57
C GLU A 104 13.91 -9.22 0.69
N PHE A 105 14.68 -8.48 -0.10
CA PHE A 105 14.61 -7.02 -0.10
C PHE A 105 13.29 -6.46 -0.64
N ALA A 106 12.69 -7.14 -1.62
CA ALA A 106 11.37 -6.78 -2.12
C ALA A 106 10.33 -6.88 -1.00
N GLU A 107 10.33 -7.97 -0.22
CA GLU A 107 9.41 -8.11 0.90
C GLU A 107 9.66 -7.07 1.99
N GLU A 108 10.92 -6.74 2.28
CA GLU A 108 11.28 -5.65 3.20
C GLU A 108 10.67 -4.31 2.77
N LEU A 109 10.91 -3.91 1.51
CA LEU A 109 10.44 -2.63 0.96
C LEU A 109 8.92 -2.58 0.80
N LEU A 110 8.30 -3.63 0.26
CA LEU A 110 6.83 -3.70 0.16
C LEU A 110 6.18 -3.58 1.53
N SER A 111 6.78 -4.17 2.54
CA SER A 111 6.32 -4.03 3.92
C SER A 111 6.51 -2.62 4.47
N TYR A 112 7.57 -1.91 4.08
CA TYR A 112 7.86 -0.53 4.51
C TYR A 112 6.95 0.53 3.87
N THR A 113 6.22 0.22 2.79
CA THR A 113 5.34 1.17 2.09
C THR A 113 4.42 1.97 3.01
N SER A 114 3.73 1.32 3.96
CA SER A 114 2.85 2.01 4.91
C SER A 114 3.61 2.98 5.83
N ASP A 115 4.79 2.59 6.29
CA ASP A 115 5.61 3.41 7.18
C ASP A 115 6.15 4.64 6.43
N PHE A 116 6.55 4.47 5.17
CA PHE A 116 6.93 5.57 4.27
C PHE A 116 5.78 6.56 4.08
N MET A 117 4.59 6.09 3.71
CA MET A 117 3.42 6.95 3.48
C MET A 117 3.04 7.73 4.73
N SER A 118 2.97 7.06 5.88
CA SER A 118 2.66 7.68 7.17
C SER A 118 3.73 8.68 7.58
N GLY A 119 5.02 8.34 7.45
CA GLY A 119 6.13 9.23 7.77
C GLY A 119 6.10 10.54 6.99
N VAL A 120 5.81 10.48 5.68
CA VAL A 120 5.65 11.70 4.85
C VAL A 120 4.44 12.52 5.29
N ILE A 121 3.28 11.89 5.50
CA ILE A 121 2.05 12.59 5.89
C ILE A 121 2.18 13.23 7.27
N ASP A 122 2.74 12.51 8.24
CA ASP A 122 2.93 12.98 9.60
C ASP A 122 3.90 14.17 9.63
N SER A 123 4.95 14.12 8.81
CA SER A 123 5.89 15.24 8.68
C SER A 123 5.24 16.49 8.09
N ILE A 124 4.42 16.33 7.04
CA ILE A 124 3.65 17.44 6.45
C ILE A 124 2.69 18.06 7.47
N LYS A 125 1.96 17.22 8.24
CA LYS A 125 1.00 17.70 9.24
C LYS A 125 1.66 18.33 10.47
N GLY A 126 2.84 17.84 10.82
CA GLY A 126 3.63 18.33 11.95
C GLY A 126 4.50 19.54 11.63
N ASP A 127 4.55 19.97 10.36
CA ASP A 127 5.48 21.00 9.87
C ASP A 127 6.94 20.66 10.22
N THR A 128 7.32 19.38 10.07
CA THR A 128 8.68 18.87 10.32
C THR A 128 9.42 18.48 9.04
N ASP A 129 10.72 18.18 9.16
CA ASP A 129 11.52 17.71 8.03
C ASP A 129 10.93 16.42 7.43
N VAL A 130 10.71 16.43 6.11
CA VAL A 130 10.20 15.31 5.32
C VAL A 130 11.33 14.46 4.72
N GLY A 131 12.61 14.81 4.95
CA GLY A 131 13.77 14.20 4.30
C GLY A 131 13.99 12.73 4.64
N ALA A 132 13.84 12.34 5.91
CA ALA A 132 14.20 11.00 6.38
C ALA A 132 13.51 9.83 5.63
N PRO A 133 12.18 9.86 5.34
CA PRO A 133 11.56 8.85 4.49
C PRO A 133 12.17 8.74 3.08
N PHE A 134 12.60 9.85 2.48
CA PHE A 134 13.22 9.84 1.15
C PHE A 134 14.70 9.45 1.21
N ASP A 135 15.42 9.77 2.30
CA ASP A 135 16.79 9.30 2.53
C ASP A 135 16.85 7.78 2.66
N TYR A 136 15.83 7.18 3.28
CA TYR A 136 15.68 5.73 3.31
C TYR A 136 15.54 5.16 1.90
N LEU A 137 14.73 5.78 1.03
CA LEU A 137 14.57 5.32 -0.35
C LEU A 137 15.85 5.52 -1.18
N GLU A 138 16.58 6.62 -0.99
CA GLU A 138 17.90 6.84 -1.62
C GLU A 138 18.90 5.74 -1.23
N ALA A 139 18.96 5.37 0.05
CA ALA A 139 19.79 4.27 0.53
C ALA A 139 19.33 2.92 -0.05
N ALA A 140 18.01 2.69 -0.13
CA ALA A 140 17.44 1.47 -0.69
C ALA A 140 17.77 1.31 -2.19
N LEU A 141 17.67 2.38 -2.97
CA LEU A 141 18.05 2.43 -4.39
C LEU A 141 19.56 2.21 -4.63
N SER A 142 20.38 2.33 -3.58
CA SER A 142 21.82 2.07 -3.66
C SER A 142 22.20 0.62 -3.38
N LYS A 143 21.26 -0.25 -2.96
CA LYS A 143 21.55 -1.63 -2.55
C LYS A 143 21.98 -2.53 -3.71
N PHE A 144 21.34 -2.39 -4.87
CA PHE A 144 21.65 -3.13 -6.08
C PHE A 144 22.16 -2.15 -7.16
N SER A 145 23.28 -2.50 -7.81
CA SER A 145 23.98 -1.60 -8.73
C SER A 145 23.80 -1.95 -10.20
N ASP A 146 23.04 -3.02 -10.49
CA ASP A 146 22.78 -3.58 -11.80
C ASP A 146 21.59 -2.90 -12.53
N GLY A 147 21.10 -1.78 -12.01
CA GLY A 147 20.21 -0.87 -12.73
C GLY A 147 19.61 0.23 -11.83
N PRO A 148 18.68 1.03 -12.36
CA PRO A 148 18.17 2.23 -11.70
C PRO A 148 16.99 1.99 -10.74
N PHE A 149 16.50 0.75 -10.66
CA PHE A 149 15.31 0.39 -9.87
C PHE A 149 15.67 -0.22 -8.52
N PHE A 150 14.70 -0.34 -7.61
CA PHE A 150 14.95 -0.82 -6.23
C PHE A 150 15.60 -2.20 -6.17
N LEU A 151 15.32 -3.06 -7.15
CA LEU A 151 15.89 -4.40 -7.29
C LEU A 151 16.88 -4.48 -8.47
N GLY A 152 17.43 -3.36 -8.91
CA GLY A 152 18.21 -3.21 -10.15
C GLY A 152 17.33 -3.15 -11.40
N GLU A 153 16.36 -4.04 -11.52
CA GLU A 153 15.37 -4.08 -12.61
C GLU A 153 13.97 -3.63 -12.15
N PHE A 154 13.12 -3.22 -13.09
CA PHE A 154 11.76 -2.76 -12.80
C PHE A 154 10.91 -3.88 -12.20
N SER A 155 10.24 -3.59 -11.09
CA SER A 155 9.60 -4.61 -10.27
C SER A 155 8.31 -4.13 -9.59
N LEU A 156 7.65 -5.05 -8.88
CA LEU A 156 6.52 -4.74 -8.00
C LEU A 156 6.84 -3.69 -6.94
N VAL A 157 8.10 -3.59 -6.51
CA VAL A 157 8.53 -2.57 -5.54
C VAL A 157 8.40 -1.18 -6.16
N ASP A 158 8.89 -0.98 -7.37
CA ASP A 158 8.81 0.29 -8.08
C ASP A 158 7.34 0.69 -8.32
N ILE A 159 6.51 -0.29 -8.72
CA ILE A 159 5.06 -0.12 -8.89
C ILE A 159 4.38 0.32 -7.58
N ALA A 160 4.81 -0.22 -6.44
CA ALA A 160 4.23 0.12 -5.14
C ALA A 160 4.57 1.56 -4.70
N TYR A 161 5.77 2.07 -5.00
CA TYR A 161 6.19 3.41 -4.60
C TYR A 161 5.84 4.51 -5.61
N ALA A 162 5.79 4.19 -6.91
CA ALA A 162 5.54 5.11 -8.01
C ALA A 162 4.35 6.07 -7.78
N PRO A 163 3.13 5.59 -7.47
CA PRO A 163 1.98 6.48 -7.32
C PRO A 163 2.11 7.43 -6.13
N HIS A 164 2.84 7.04 -5.09
CA HIS A 164 3.04 7.87 -3.90
C HIS A 164 4.05 8.98 -4.16
N ILE A 165 5.19 8.64 -4.77
CA ILE A 165 6.23 9.63 -5.11
C ILE A 165 5.72 10.62 -6.17
N GLU A 166 4.97 10.15 -7.18
CA GLU A 166 4.27 10.98 -8.18
C GLU A 166 3.40 12.07 -7.51
N ARG A 167 2.79 11.74 -6.38
CA ARG A 167 1.88 12.62 -5.63
C ARG A 167 2.62 13.54 -4.68
N TYR A 168 3.63 13.03 -3.98
CA TYR A 168 4.34 13.81 -2.97
C TYR A 168 5.30 14.82 -3.58
N GLN A 169 5.95 14.51 -4.71
CA GLN A 169 6.89 15.43 -5.35
C GLN A 169 6.27 16.81 -5.67
N PRO A 170 5.20 16.92 -6.47
CA PRO A 170 4.61 18.23 -6.78
C PRO A 170 3.95 18.86 -5.54
N LEU A 171 3.43 18.07 -4.61
CA LEU A 171 2.86 18.59 -3.36
C LEU A 171 3.92 19.31 -2.52
N LEU A 172 5.07 18.67 -2.29
CA LEU A 172 6.15 19.22 -1.46
C LEU A 172 6.83 20.43 -2.12
N LEU A 173 6.86 20.49 -3.45
CA LEU A 173 7.28 21.68 -4.20
C LEU A 173 6.29 22.84 -4.04
N ASP A 174 4.98 22.58 -4.06
CA ASP A 174 3.95 23.61 -4.01
C ASP A 174 3.62 24.13 -2.58
N LEU A 175 4.04 23.41 -1.54
CA LEU A 175 3.86 23.87 -0.15
C LEU A 175 4.83 25.02 0.16
N LYS A 176 4.25 26.19 0.51
CA LYS A 176 4.94 27.48 0.70
C LYS A 176 6.07 27.47 1.72
N ASN A 177 6.02 26.59 2.72
CA ASN A 177 7.06 26.47 3.76
C ASN A 177 8.27 25.64 3.30
N TYR A 178 8.17 24.96 2.16
CA TYR A 178 9.07 23.87 1.83
C TYR A 178 9.79 24.05 0.51
N ASN A 179 9.11 24.32 -0.61
CA ASN A 179 9.76 24.26 -1.95
C ASN A 179 10.76 23.08 -2.03
N ILE A 180 10.41 21.95 -1.40
CA ILE A 180 11.35 20.86 -1.15
C ILE A 180 11.38 20.05 -2.42
N ASP A 181 12.51 20.10 -3.09
CA ASP A 181 12.84 19.16 -4.12
C ASP A 181 13.39 17.88 -3.47
N ILE A 182 12.57 16.84 -3.47
CA ILE A 182 12.94 15.52 -2.92
C ILE A 182 14.16 14.91 -3.62
N THR A 183 14.55 15.40 -4.79
CA THR A 183 15.73 14.93 -5.54
C THR A 183 17.03 15.62 -5.12
N THR A 184 16.97 16.75 -4.39
CA THR A 184 18.16 17.44 -3.90
C THR A 184 18.89 16.55 -2.89
N GLY A 185 20.16 16.22 -3.19
CA GLY A 185 20.97 15.30 -2.38
C GLY A 185 20.61 13.82 -2.54
N ARG A 186 19.67 13.48 -3.44
CA ARG A 186 19.18 12.11 -3.68
C ARG A 186 19.29 11.72 -5.16
N PRO A 187 20.51 11.57 -5.70
CA PRO A 187 20.72 11.32 -7.12
C PRO A 187 20.15 9.97 -7.59
N LYS A 188 20.09 8.93 -6.74
CA LYS A 188 19.49 7.65 -7.12
C LYS A 188 17.97 7.79 -7.24
N LEU A 189 17.33 8.49 -6.31
CA LEU A 189 15.91 8.81 -6.40
C LEU A 189 15.61 9.66 -7.65
N ALA A 190 16.46 10.64 -7.96
CA ALA A 190 16.31 11.44 -9.18
C ALA A 190 16.36 10.57 -10.45
N SER A 191 17.36 9.69 -10.55
CA SER A 191 17.50 8.75 -11.66
C SER A 191 16.34 7.76 -11.74
N TRP A 192 15.87 7.26 -10.60
CA TRP A 192 14.72 6.37 -10.52
C TRP A 192 13.45 7.04 -11.06
N ILE A 193 13.18 8.30 -10.69
CA ILE A 193 12.04 9.06 -11.23
C ILE A 193 12.16 9.23 -12.74
N GLU A 194 13.35 9.54 -13.26
CA GLU A 194 13.59 9.70 -14.69
C GLU A 194 13.31 8.40 -15.46
N GLU A 195 13.87 7.29 -15.01
CA GLU A 195 13.73 5.99 -15.66
C GLU A 195 12.31 5.44 -15.57
N LEU A 196 11.63 5.63 -14.43
CA LEU A 196 10.24 5.26 -14.26
C LEU A 196 9.34 5.98 -15.28
N ASN A 197 9.57 7.28 -15.53
CA ASN A 197 8.78 8.05 -16.50
C ASN A 197 8.95 7.57 -17.96
N LYS A 198 10.00 6.78 -18.26
CA LYS A 198 10.22 6.18 -19.59
C LYS A 198 9.40 4.91 -19.80
N ILE A 199 8.82 4.32 -18.75
CA ILE A 199 8.02 3.09 -18.83
C ILE A 199 6.63 3.40 -19.39
N PRO A 200 6.24 2.88 -20.56
CA PRO A 200 4.95 3.21 -21.18
C PRO A 200 3.75 2.86 -20.31
N GLY A 201 3.80 1.72 -19.61
CA GLY A 201 2.74 1.27 -18.71
C GLY A 201 2.53 2.20 -17.51
N TYR A 202 3.58 2.82 -16.98
CA TYR A 202 3.46 3.83 -15.93
C TYR A 202 3.00 5.18 -16.50
N ALA A 203 3.62 5.65 -17.58
CA ALA A 203 3.33 6.95 -18.18
C ALA A 203 1.84 7.11 -18.53
N GLN A 204 1.18 6.05 -18.99
CA GLN A 204 -0.26 6.04 -19.32
C GLN A 204 -1.18 6.18 -18.10
N THR A 205 -0.68 5.95 -16.88
CA THR A 205 -1.48 6.03 -15.64
C THR A 205 -1.41 7.39 -14.96
N LYS A 206 -0.46 8.24 -15.37
CA LYS A 206 -0.21 9.54 -14.75
C LYS A 206 -1.42 10.44 -14.81
N ARG A 207 -1.57 11.26 -13.77
CA ARG A 207 -2.63 12.28 -13.67
C ARG A 207 -2.03 13.67 -13.76
N ASP A 208 -2.90 14.67 -13.96
CA ASP A 208 -2.49 16.07 -13.93
C ASP A 208 -1.91 16.40 -12.53
N PRO A 209 -0.64 16.85 -12.42
CA PRO A 209 -0.04 17.22 -11.15
C PRO A 209 -0.86 18.26 -10.38
N ALA A 210 -1.52 19.21 -11.05
CA ALA A 210 -2.32 20.23 -10.38
C ALA A 210 -3.55 19.63 -9.68
N GLU A 211 -4.22 18.66 -10.33
CA GLU A 211 -5.34 17.94 -9.73
C GLU A 211 -4.91 17.11 -8.51
N LEU A 212 -3.75 16.45 -8.61
CA LEU A 212 -3.18 15.68 -7.51
C LEU A 212 -2.88 16.57 -6.30
N VAL A 213 -2.20 17.70 -6.51
CA VAL A 213 -1.86 18.66 -5.45
C VAL A 213 -3.12 19.21 -4.78
N ALA A 214 -4.11 19.65 -5.56
CA ALA A 214 -5.36 20.18 -5.02
C ALA A 214 -6.10 19.13 -4.16
N SER A 215 -6.19 17.88 -4.65
CA SER A 215 -6.81 16.77 -3.91
C SER A 215 -6.08 16.46 -2.60
N LEU A 216 -4.75 16.45 -2.62
CA LEU A 216 -3.93 16.15 -1.45
C LEU A 216 -3.96 17.25 -0.40
N LYS A 217 -3.92 18.53 -0.80
CA LYS A 217 -4.06 19.66 0.12
C LYS A 217 -5.39 19.59 0.89
N LYS A 218 -6.49 19.34 0.18
CA LYS A 218 -7.80 19.14 0.80
C LYS A 218 -7.81 17.98 1.78
N ARG A 219 -7.21 16.85 1.40
CA ARG A 219 -7.22 15.62 2.21
C ARG A 219 -6.29 15.66 3.42
N ILE A 220 -5.11 16.26 3.29
CA ILE A 220 -4.04 16.21 4.30
C ILE A 220 -4.10 17.45 5.20
N LEU A 221 -4.35 18.63 4.63
CA LEU A 221 -4.26 19.93 5.32
C LEU A 221 -5.64 20.56 5.57
N GLY A 222 -6.72 20.01 5.01
CA GLY A 222 -8.07 20.58 5.15
C GLY A 222 -8.27 21.91 4.42
N MET A 223 -7.42 22.20 3.42
CA MET A 223 -7.48 23.39 2.57
C MET A 223 -8.50 23.30 1.43
#